data_AF-L0A782-F1
#
_entry.id   AF-L0A782-F1
#
_cell.length_a   1.000
_cell.length_b   1.000
_cell.length_c   1.000
_cell.angle_alpha   90.00
_cell.angle_beta   90.00
_cell.angle_gamma   90.00
#
_symmetry.space_group_name_H-M   'P 1'
#
loop_
_entity.id
_entity.type
_entity.pdbx_description
1 polymer ?
#
loop_
_entity_poly.entity_id
_entity_poly.type
_entity_poly.pdbx_seq_one_letter_code
_entity_poly.pdbx_strand_id
1 'polypeptide(L)' 'MKELVLDGEECQTHLKKCARALIANDGSVIYKDSVPRFWLFDEADGSMRLLTWNEMQLNFPELLD' A
#
# COMPACT_ATOMS: atom_id res chain seq x y z
N MET A 1 -15.49 -8.75 6.01
CA MET A 1 -14.88 -8.54 4.68
C MET A 1 -13.59 -9.34 4.65
N LYS A 2 -13.25 -9.99 3.53
CA LYS A 2 -11.93 -10.65 3.38
C LYS A 2 -10.91 -9.56 3.05
N GLU A 3 -9.77 -9.58 3.73
CA GLU A 3 -8.63 -8.72 3.42
C GLU A 3 -8.09 -9.08 2.03
N LEU A 4 -7.79 -8.06 1.23
CA LEU A 4 -7.23 -8.26 -0.10
C LEU A 4 -5.70 -8.15 0.02
N VAL A 5 -5.04 -9.30 -0.13
CA VAL A 5 -3.59 -9.45 -0.12
C VAL A 5 -3.17 -9.94 -1.50
N LEU A 6 -2.12 -9.34 -2.06
CA LEU A 6 -1.51 -9.73 -3.32
C LEU A 6 -0.10 -10.28 -3.03
N ASP A 7 0.21 -11.45 -3.57
CA ASP A 7 1.50 -12.12 -3.34
C ASP A 7 2.29 -12.29 -4.65
N GLY A 8 3.63 -12.27 -4.54
CA GLY A 8 4.53 -12.68 -5.62
C GLY A 8 4.30 -11.98 -6.97
N GLU A 9 3.87 -12.75 -7.98
CA GLU A 9 3.71 -12.26 -9.36
C GLU A 9 2.57 -11.24 -9.51
N GLU A 10 1.50 -11.37 -8.70
CA GLU A 10 0.38 -10.42 -8.70
C GLU A 10 0.80 -9.08 -8.10
N CYS A 11 1.60 -9.12 -7.03
CA CYS A 11 2.21 -7.93 -6.43
C CYS A 11 3.08 -7.18 -7.44
N GLN A 12 4.01 -7.85 -8.13
CA GLN A 12 4.86 -7.20 -9.14
C GLN A 12 4.07 -6.59 -10.30
N THR A 13 3.01 -7.27 -10.73
CA THR A 13 2.12 -6.76 -11.78
C THR A 13 1.33 -5.55 -11.31
N HIS A 14 0.91 -5.53 -10.05
CA HIS A 14 0.17 -4.43 -9.45
C HIS A 14 1.05 -3.21 -9.16
N LEU A 15 2.28 -3.40 -8.73
CA LEU A 15 3.28 -2.33 -8.57
C LEU A 15 3.46 -1.52 -9.85
N LYS A 16 3.48 -2.17 -11.02
CA LYS A 16 3.57 -1.49 -12.32
C LYS A 16 2.36 -0.61 -12.64
N LYS A 17 1.21 -0.83 -12.00
CA LYS A 17 -0.02 -0.04 -12.17
C LYS A 17 -0.14 1.09 -11.16
N CYS A 18 0.62 1.03 -10.06
CA CYS A 18 0.59 2.06 -9.03
C CYS A 18 1.17 3.36 -9.60
N ALA A 19 0.47 4.47 -9.36
CA ALA A 19 0.83 5.77 -9.90
C ALA A 19 1.99 6.42 -9.14
N ARG A 20 2.13 6.11 -7.85
CA ARG A 20 3.13 6.72 -6.97
C ARG A 20 3.46 5.82 -5.78
N ALA A 21 4.74 5.81 -5.38
CA ALA A 21 5.19 5.32 -4.08
C ALA A 21 5.33 6.48 -3.10
N LEU A 22 4.89 6.26 -1.86
CA LEU A 22 4.99 7.17 -0.72
C LEU A 22 5.77 6.46 0.37
N ILE A 23 6.62 7.19 1.09
CA ILE A 23 7.44 6.66 2.18
C ILE A 23 6.98 7.34 3.46
N ALA A 24 6.46 6.57 4.41
CA ALA A 24 6.07 7.05 5.73
C ALA A 24 7.31 7.29 6.61
N ASN A 25 7.14 8.03 7.71
CA ASN A 25 8.26 8.36 8.60
C ASN A 25 8.84 7.15 9.33
N ASP A 26 8.06 6.09 9.49
CA ASP A 26 8.48 4.81 10.07
C ASP A 26 9.24 3.92 9.07
N GLY A 27 9.40 4.37 7.82
CA GLY A 27 10.05 3.63 6.74
C GLY A 27 9.09 2.76 5.93
N SER A 28 7.80 2.70 6.26
CA SER A 28 6.81 1.94 5.51
C SER A 28 6.64 2.49 4.09
N VAL A 29 6.58 1.59 3.11
CA VAL A 29 6.37 1.95 1.70
C VAL A 29 4.91 1.74 1.33
N ILE A 30 4.24 2.85 1.01
CA ILE A 30 2.82 2.88 0.61
C ILE A 30 2.71 3.18 -0.88
N TYR A 31 2.09 2.28 -1.63
CA TYR A 31 1.80 2.49 -3.05
C TYR A 31 0.38 3.02 -3.24
N LYS A 32 0.25 4.10 -4.00
CA LYS A 32 -1.02 4.74 -4.35
C LYS A 32 -1.40 4.38 -5.78
N ASP A 33 -2.60 3.83 -5.95
CA ASP A 33 -3.19 3.54 -7.26
C ASP A 33 -3.76 4.84 -7.89
N SER A 34 -4.17 4.75 -9.16
CA SER A 34 -4.91 5.76 -9.92
C SER A 34 -6.26 6.13 -9.27
N VAL A 35 -6.87 5.19 -8.56
CA VAL A 35 -7.97 5.40 -7.60
C VAL A 35 -7.33 5.59 -6.22
N PRO A 36 -7.85 6.42 -5.28
CA PRO A 36 -7.25 6.63 -3.95
C PRO A 36 -7.32 5.39 -3.05
N ARG A 37 -6.57 4.36 -3.44
CA ARG A 37 -6.34 3.09 -2.75
C ARG A 37 -4.87 3.06 -2.39
N PHE A 38 -4.61 2.78 -1.13
CA PHE A 38 -3.29 2.77 -0.56
C PHE A 38 -2.91 1.33 -0.24
N TRP A 39 -1.73 0.93 -0.64
CA TRP A 39 -1.25 -0.43 -0.49
C TRP A 39 0.04 -0.40 0.31
N LEU A 40 0.04 -1.08 1.46
CA LEU A 40 1.25 -1.30 2.23
C LEU A 40 2.02 -2.46 1.59
N PHE A 41 3.29 -2.22 1.26
CA PHE A 41 4.20 -3.26 0.81
C PHE A 41 4.97 -3.84 1.99
N ASP A 42 4.98 -5.17 2.09
CA ASP A 42 5.81 -5.89 3.04
C ASP A 42 7.03 -6.45 2.30
N GLU A 43 8.21 -5.97 2.66
CA GLU A 43 9.47 -6.40 2.03
C GLU A 43 9.88 -7.82 2.46
N ALA A 44 9.42 -8.30 3.62
CA ALA A 44 9.86 -9.58 4.17
C ALA A 44 9.32 -10.76 3.38
N ASP A 45 8.08 -10.66 2.90
CA ASP A 45 7.40 -11.69 2.11
C ASP A 45 7.12 -11.27 0.65
N GLY A 46 7.34 -9.99 0.32
CA GLY A 46 7.10 -9.44 -1.02
C GLY A 46 5.61 -9.29 -1.34
N SER A 47 4.76 -9.15 -0.32
CA SER A 47 3.31 -9.02 -0.46
C SER A 47 2.85 -7.56 -0.42
N MET A 48 1.63 -7.32 -0.88
CA MET A 48 0.94 -6.03 -0.75
C MET A 48 -0.42 -6.21 -0.10
N ARG A 49 -0.73 -5.37 0.87
CA ARG A 49 -2.01 -5.34 1.58
C ARG A 49 -2.73 -4.02 1.34
N LEU A 50 -4.01 -4.10 0.96
CA LEU A 50 -4.83 -2.91 0.80
C LEU A 50 -5.14 -2.29 2.18
N LEU A 51 -4.78 -1.03 2.38
CA LEU A 51 -5.11 -0.27 3.57
C LEU A 51 -6.51 0.32 3.47
N THR A 52 -7.27 0.18 4.54
CA THR A 52 -8.53 0.92 4.71
C THR A 52 -8.25 2.40 4.99
N TRP A 53 -9.25 3.25 4.74
CA TRP A 53 -9.15 4.69 5.04
C TRP A 53 -8.86 4.96 6.53
N ASN A 54 -9.48 4.18 7.43
CA ASN A 54 -9.22 4.29 8.87
C ASN A 54 -7.76 3.95 9.22
N GLU A 55 -7.19 2.90 8.61
CA GLU A 55 -5.78 2.55 8.85
C GLU A 55 -4.83 3.65 8.35
N MET A 56 -5.14 4.28 7.22
CA MET A 56 -4.38 5.43 6.74
C MET A 56 -4.44 6.59 7.73
N GLN A 57 -5.62 6.94 8.24
CA GLN A 57 -5.78 8.05 9.18
C GLN A 57 -5.12 7.79 10.54
N LEU A 58 -5.13 6.55 11.01
CA LEU A 58 -4.58 6.19 12.32
C LEU A 58 -3.06 6.01 12.29
N ASN A 59 -2.53 5.40 11.23
CA ASN A 59 -1.12 4.97 11.18
C ASN A 59 -0.25 5.84 10.27
N PHE A 60 -0.82 6.42 9.21
CA PHE A 60 -0.08 7.18 8.19
C PHE A 60 -0.72 8.54 7.86
N PRO A 61 -1.13 9.34 8.86
CA PRO A 61 -1.83 10.61 8.61
C PRO A 61 -0.98 11.61 7.79
N GLU A 62 0.35 11.53 7.87
CA GLU A 62 1.27 12.39 7.12
C GLU A 62 1.24 12.16 5.60
N LEU A 63 0.67 11.04 5.14
CA LEU A 63 0.58 10.69 3.72
C LEU A 63 -0.75 11.12 3.08
N LEU A 64 -1.63 11.77 3.83
CA LEU A 64 -2.99 12.13 3.42
C LEU A 64 -3.14 13.59 2.94
N ASP A 65 -2.06 14.37 2.93
CA ASP A 65 -2.00 15.73 2.38
C ASP A 65 -2.16 15.79 0.84
#